data_AF-L1NS34-F1
#
_entry.id   AF-L1NS34-F1
#
_cell.length_a   1.000
_cell.length_b   1.000
_cell.length_c   1.000
_cell.angle_alpha   90.00
_cell.angle_beta   90.00
_cell.angle_gamma   90.00
#
_symmetry.space_group_name_H-M   'P 1'
#
loop_
_entity.id
_entity.type
_entity.pdbx_description
1 polymer ?
#
loop_
_entity_poly.entity_id
_entity_poly.type
_entity_poly.pdbx_seq_one_letter_code
_entity_poly.pdbx_strand_id
1 'polypeptide(L)'
;MKKIKFMMLLSVAIGLGSCSTSTQAVYWVNSSQVESSAGAGKMQCLQVYKGDNLSKAQWEAFCAPIEGFTFEEGYFKKIEVSEKPLKDVSAGAPNVAYTLVREIEKVKDSRFDLQGEWKLVSLGEMVITPEAQPTLKLNINEMKVNGSDSCNTFMGSIKTFTDKELVFGDLASTLMLCVEKMEVADAFGMAMQKVRQYQLKGDQLLLTDKQGGVLLTFAKK
;
A
#
# COMPACT_ATOMS: atom_id res chain seq x y z
N MET A 1 -47.74 -74.93 20.81
CA MET A 1 -46.35 -74.42 20.89
C MET A 1 -46.07 -73.50 19.70
N LYS A 2 -46.36 -72.19 19.82
CA LYS A 2 -46.05 -71.18 18.78
C LYS A 2 -44.73 -70.50 19.16
N LYS A 3 -43.69 -70.66 18.33
CA LYS A 3 -42.40 -69.99 18.52
C LYS A 3 -42.51 -68.54 18.04
N ILE A 4 -42.47 -67.59 18.96
CA ILE A 4 -42.37 -66.16 18.69
C ILE A 4 -40.89 -65.84 18.43
N LYS A 5 -40.56 -65.41 17.20
CA LYS A 5 -39.23 -64.89 16.85
C LYS A 5 -39.20 -63.39 17.19
N PHE A 6 -38.45 -63.04 18.22
CA PHE A 6 -38.13 -61.66 18.59
C PHE A 6 -37.04 -61.15 17.63
N MET A 7 -37.40 -60.28 16.70
CA MET A 7 -36.47 -59.65 15.77
C MET A 7 -36.04 -58.31 16.39
N MET A 8 -34.83 -58.29 16.97
CA MET A 8 -34.18 -57.06 17.46
C MET A 8 -33.88 -56.14 16.27
N LEU A 9 -34.56 -54.99 16.21
CA LEU A 9 -34.15 -53.87 15.36
C LEU A 9 -33.01 -53.12 16.07
N LEU A 10 -31.81 -53.20 15.51
CA LEU A 10 -30.66 -52.41 15.91
C LEU A 10 -30.74 -51.05 15.22
N SER A 11 -31.34 -50.06 15.88
CA SER A 11 -31.37 -48.67 15.42
C SER A 11 -30.00 -48.02 15.61
N VAL A 12 -29.20 -47.98 14.54
CA VAL A 12 -27.96 -47.22 14.48
C VAL A 12 -28.32 -45.73 14.35
N ALA A 13 -28.19 -45.00 15.46
CA ALA A 13 -28.29 -43.54 15.47
C ALA A 13 -27.01 -42.96 14.81
N ILE A 14 -27.11 -42.61 13.53
CA ILE A 14 -26.06 -41.86 12.82
C ILE A 14 -26.12 -40.42 13.32
N GLY A 15 -25.23 -40.08 14.24
CA GLY A 15 -25.06 -38.71 14.71
C GLY A 15 -24.50 -37.84 13.58
N LEU A 16 -25.28 -36.88 13.09
CA LEU A 16 -24.80 -35.82 12.20
C LEU A 16 -23.95 -34.85 13.03
N GLY A 17 -22.65 -35.11 13.10
CA GLY A 17 -21.68 -34.14 13.60
C GLY A 17 -21.63 -32.96 12.64
N SER A 18 -22.14 -31.80 13.06
CA SER A 18 -22.07 -30.56 12.30
C SER A 18 -20.59 -30.13 12.18
N CYS A 19 -19.96 -30.51 11.07
CA CYS A 19 -18.59 -30.14 10.74
C CYS A 19 -18.62 -28.75 10.10
N SER A 20 -17.97 -27.76 10.71
CA SER A 20 -17.80 -26.45 10.08
C SER A 20 -16.87 -26.61 8.89
N THR A 21 -17.42 -26.61 7.67
CA THR A 21 -16.66 -26.76 6.43
C THR A 21 -15.86 -25.49 6.15
N SER A 22 -14.60 -25.64 5.74
CA SER A 22 -13.80 -24.51 5.25
C SER A 22 -14.22 -24.13 3.83
N THR A 23 -14.10 -22.85 3.52
CA THR A 23 -14.37 -22.29 2.18
C THR A 23 -13.08 -21.70 1.61
N GLN A 24 -12.81 -21.93 0.33
CA GLN A 24 -11.67 -21.32 -0.35
C GLN A 24 -12.07 -19.98 -0.96
N ALA A 25 -11.19 -18.98 -0.85
CA ALA A 25 -11.35 -17.67 -1.45
C ALA A 25 -10.03 -17.18 -2.05
N VAL A 26 -10.11 -16.33 -3.07
CA VAL A 26 -8.94 -15.73 -3.72
C VAL A 26 -8.88 -14.26 -3.39
N TYR A 27 -7.74 -13.82 -2.86
CA TYR A 27 -7.48 -12.42 -2.52
C TYR A 27 -6.32 -11.89 -3.35
N TRP A 28 -6.44 -10.66 -3.82
CA TRP A 28 -5.28 -9.82 -4.03
C TRP A 28 -4.89 -9.19 -2.69
N VAL A 29 -3.59 -9.21 -2.39
CA VAL A 29 -2.96 -8.45 -1.30
C VAL A 29 -2.20 -7.29 -1.94
N ASN A 30 -2.43 -6.08 -1.43
CA ASN A 30 -1.79 -4.86 -1.90
C ASN A 30 -0.28 -4.88 -1.61
N SER A 31 0.48 -4.03 -2.29
CA SER A 31 1.93 -3.85 -2.15
C SER A 31 2.34 -3.04 -0.90
N SER A 32 1.37 -2.44 -0.20
CA SER A 32 1.57 -1.70 1.05
C SER A 32 0.56 -2.11 2.14
N GLN A 33 0.93 -1.89 3.40
CA GLN A 33 0.05 -2.03 4.55
C GLN A 33 -0.58 -0.69 4.91
N VAL A 34 -1.69 -0.74 5.65
CA VAL A 34 -2.35 0.44 6.20
C VAL A 34 -2.37 0.37 7.72
N GLU A 35 -2.10 1.50 8.37
CA GLU A 35 -2.27 1.63 9.81
C GLU A 35 -3.76 1.66 10.15
N SER A 36 -4.21 0.71 10.97
CA SER A 36 -5.57 0.71 11.53
C SER A 36 -5.54 1.10 13.00
N SER A 37 -6.51 1.92 13.41
CA SER A 37 -6.71 2.38 14.79
C SER A 37 -7.65 1.48 15.60
N ALA A 38 -7.72 0.18 15.29
CA ALA A 38 -8.57 -0.74 16.02
C ALA A 38 -8.01 -1.02 17.43
N GLY A 39 -8.46 -0.25 18.43
CA GLY A 39 -8.13 -0.43 19.85
C GLY A 39 -7.04 0.52 20.39
N ALA A 40 -6.40 0.12 21.50
CA ALA A 40 -5.42 0.93 22.24
C ALA A 40 -3.98 0.86 21.66
N GLY A 41 -3.82 0.57 20.37
CA GLY A 41 -2.52 0.44 19.70
C GLY A 41 -2.62 0.55 18.19
N LYS A 42 -1.53 1.04 17.57
CA LYS A 42 -1.37 1.08 16.11
C LYS A 42 -0.97 -0.31 15.62
N MET A 43 -1.72 -0.88 14.68
CA MET A 43 -1.32 -2.12 14.00
C MET A 43 -1.30 -1.92 12.49
N GLN A 44 -0.36 -2.58 11.81
CA GLN A 44 -0.30 -2.63 10.35
C GLN A 44 -1.20 -3.75 9.86
N CYS A 45 -2.18 -3.41 9.04
CA CYS A 45 -3.10 -4.36 8.42
C CYS A 45 -2.74 -4.56 6.94
N LEU A 46 -3.00 -5.76 6.44
CA LEU A 46 -3.00 -6.00 5.00
C LEU A 46 -4.11 -5.17 4.37
N GLN A 47 -4.00 -4.94 3.07
CA GLN A 47 -5.09 -4.43 2.25
C GLN A 47 -5.42 -5.50 1.22
N VAL A 48 -6.67 -5.94 1.18
CA VAL A 48 -7.11 -7.04 0.31
C VAL A 48 -8.18 -6.60 -0.67
N TYR A 49 -8.25 -7.27 -1.81
CA TYR A 49 -9.28 -7.10 -2.82
C TYR A 49 -9.71 -8.48 -3.34
N LYS A 50 -11.02 -8.78 -3.31
CA LYS A 50 -11.57 -10.09 -3.70
C LYS A 50 -12.09 -10.15 -5.15
N GLY A 51 -11.71 -9.21 -6.01
CA GLY A 51 -12.09 -9.21 -7.43
C GLY A 51 -10.94 -9.59 -8.36
N ASP A 52 -11.23 -9.72 -9.66
CA ASP A 52 -10.26 -10.26 -10.63
C ASP A 52 -9.31 -9.21 -11.24
N ASN A 53 -9.77 -7.96 -11.35
CA ASN A 53 -9.03 -6.92 -12.07
C ASN A 53 -8.27 -5.99 -11.12
N LEU A 54 -6.96 -6.20 -11.01
CA LEU A 54 -6.07 -5.42 -10.15
C LEU A 54 -6.11 -3.91 -10.45
N SER A 55 -6.22 -3.51 -11.72
CA SER A 55 -6.29 -2.10 -12.12
C SER A 55 -7.58 -1.40 -11.67
N LYS A 56 -8.59 -2.15 -11.21
CA LYS A 56 -9.85 -1.63 -10.66
C LYS A 56 -10.02 -1.99 -9.18
N ALA A 57 -8.95 -2.46 -8.53
CA ALA A 57 -9.01 -2.92 -7.14
C ALA A 57 -9.58 -1.82 -6.23
N GLN A 58 -10.55 -2.21 -5.41
CA GLN A 58 -11.05 -1.42 -4.29
C GLN A 58 -10.53 -2.10 -3.03
N TRP A 59 -9.53 -1.49 -2.42
CA TRP A 59 -8.79 -2.11 -1.31
C TRP A 59 -9.56 -1.99 0.00
N GLU A 60 -9.64 -3.10 0.74
CA GLU A 60 -10.25 -3.17 2.06
C GLU A 60 -9.19 -3.54 3.10
N ALA A 61 -9.21 -2.89 4.26
CA ALA A 61 -8.29 -3.23 5.35
C ALA A 61 -8.60 -4.64 5.88
N PHE A 62 -7.57 -5.47 5.99
CA PHE A 62 -7.63 -6.84 6.50
C PHE A 62 -6.62 -7.02 7.64
N CYS A 63 -7.15 -7.01 8.86
CA CYS A 63 -6.36 -7.01 10.10
C CYS A 63 -6.28 -8.40 10.77
N ALA A 64 -6.74 -9.46 10.10
CA ALA A 64 -6.60 -10.82 10.60
C ALA A 64 -5.28 -11.47 10.10
N PRO A 65 -4.62 -12.31 10.90
CA PRO A 65 -3.47 -13.07 10.41
C PRO A 65 -3.92 -14.12 9.39
N ILE A 66 -3.08 -14.38 8.39
CA ILE A 66 -3.20 -15.49 7.46
C ILE A 66 -2.03 -16.44 7.75
N GLU A 67 -2.32 -17.60 8.33
CA GLU A 67 -1.31 -18.60 8.65
C GLU A 67 -0.56 -19.02 7.37
N GLY A 68 0.77 -19.01 7.42
CA GLY A 68 1.64 -19.36 6.29
C GLY A 68 1.85 -18.23 5.26
N PHE A 69 1.19 -17.08 5.40
CA PHE A 69 1.45 -15.91 4.55
C PHE A 69 2.43 -14.94 5.20
N THR A 70 3.34 -14.40 4.41
CA THR A 70 4.25 -13.31 4.82
C THR A 70 4.13 -12.16 3.83
N PHE A 71 3.85 -10.97 4.36
CA PHE A 71 3.78 -9.74 3.57
C PHE A 71 5.14 -9.41 2.97
N GLU A 72 5.14 -8.89 1.75
CA GLU A 72 6.33 -8.44 1.06
C GLU A 72 6.03 -7.08 0.41
N GLU A 73 6.71 -6.06 0.90
CA GLU A 73 6.53 -4.68 0.43
C GLU A 73 6.90 -4.54 -1.06
N GLY A 74 6.12 -3.73 -1.78
CA GLY A 74 6.37 -3.45 -3.20
C GLY A 74 5.91 -4.56 -4.14
N TYR A 75 5.13 -5.54 -3.66
CA TYR A 75 4.53 -6.58 -4.51
C TYR A 75 3.04 -6.76 -4.25
N PHE A 76 2.26 -6.74 -5.32
CA PHE A 76 0.90 -7.28 -5.28
C PHE A 76 0.97 -8.79 -5.31
N LYS A 77 0.21 -9.47 -4.44
CA LYS A 77 0.16 -10.93 -4.40
C LYS A 77 -1.27 -11.43 -4.55
N LYS A 78 -1.52 -12.31 -5.52
CA LYS A 78 -2.78 -13.05 -5.61
C LYS A 78 -2.61 -14.35 -4.84
N ILE A 79 -3.42 -14.57 -3.83
CA ILE A 79 -3.33 -15.73 -2.93
C ILE A 79 -4.65 -16.48 -2.84
N GLU A 80 -4.58 -17.80 -2.69
CA GLU A 80 -5.71 -18.63 -2.32
C GLU A 80 -5.68 -18.88 -0.82
N VAL A 81 -6.79 -18.64 -0.15
CA VAL A 81 -6.93 -18.70 1.31
C VAL A 81 -8.08 -19.63 1.68
N SER A 82 -7.85 -20.48 2.67
CA SER A 82 -8.89 -21.28 3.31
C SER A 82 -9.45 -20.50 4.50
N GLU A 83 -10.74 -20.16 4.44
CA GLU A 83 -11.51 -19.53 5.50
C GLU A 83 -12.24 -20.62 6.32
N LYS A 84 -11.99 -20.70 7.62
CA LYS A 84 -12.66 -21.67 8.52
C LYS A 84 -13.37 -20.95 9.67
N PRO A 85 -14.70 -21.03 9.77
CA PRO A 85 -15.44 -20.49 10.91
C PRO A 85 -15.03 -21.22 12.20
N LEU A 86 -14.64 -20.46 13.23
CA LEU A 86 -14.36 -20.97 14.57
C LEU A 86 -15.68 -21.08 15.36
N LYS A 87 -15.85 -22.18 16.10
CA LYS A 87 -17.13 -22.56 16.75
C LYS A 87 -17.50 -21.73 17.98
N ASP A 88 -16.75 -20.69 18.34
CA ASP A 88 -16.96 -19.94 19.58
C ASP A 88 -17.26 -18.46 19.31
N VAL A 89 -18.56 -18.09 19.41
CA VAL A 89 -19.08 -16.73 19.23
C VAL A 89 -19.64 -16.23 20.55
N SER A 90 -18.78 -16.15 21.58
CA SER A 90 -19.12 -15.53 22.87
C SER A 90 -19.07 -13.99 22.81
N ALA A 91 -18.44 -13.40 21.78
CA ALA A 91 -18.13 -11.97 21.71
C ALA A 91 -18.68 -11.19 20.49
N GLY A 92 -19.70 -11.69 19.79
CA GLY A 92 -20.47 -10.89 18.83
C GLY A 92 -19.83 -10.61 17.45
N ALA A 93 -18.70 -11.22 17.11
CA ALA A 93 -18.16 -11.26 15.74
C ALA A 93 -17.77 -12.69 15.35
N PRO A 94 -18.00 -13.12 14.09
CA PRO A 94 -17.54 -14.42 13.63
C PRO A 94 -16.00 -14.45 13.61
N ASN A 95 -15.41 -15.26 14.48
CA ASN A 95 -13.98 -15.55 14.45
C ASN A 95 -13.72 -16.51 13.28
N VAL A 96 -13.05 -16.04 12.23
CA VAL A 96 -12.64 -16.84 11.06
C VAL A 96 -11.13 -17.06 11.13
N ALA A 97 -10.70 -18.31 11.04
CA ALA A 97 -9.29 -18.65 10.84
C ALA A 97 -8.97 -18.65 9.34
N TYR A 98 -7.87 -18.00 8.98
CA TYR A 98 -7.39 -17.90 7.60
C TYR A 98 -6.05 -18.64 7.47
N THR A 99 -5.96 -19.56 6.52
CA THR A 99 -4.73 -20.29 6.22
C THR A 99 -4.42 -20.14 4.73
N LEU A 100 -3.17 -19.79 4.41
CA LEU A 100 -2.71 -19.73 3.02
C LEU A 100 -2.73 -21.14 2.42
N VAL A 101 -3.43 -21.28 1.30
CA VAL A 101 -3.38 -22.49 0.48
C VAL A 101 -2.17 -22.43 -0.45
N ARG A 102 -2.03 -21.32 -1.20
CA ARG A 102 -0.89 -21.05 -2.09
C ARG A 102 -0.86 -19.60 -2.59
N GLU A 103 0.30 -19.16 -3.04
CA GLU A 103 0.47 -17.95 -3.85
C GLU A 103 0.19 -18.30 -5.33
N ILE A 104 -0.71 -17.56 -5.96
CA ILE A 104 -1.11 -17.73 -7.36
C ILE A 104 -0.27 -16.85 -8.27
N GLU A 105 -0.05 -15.59 -7.86
CA GLU A 105 0.61 -14.58 -8.69
C GLU A 105 1.34 -13.57 -7.81
N LYS A 106 2.45 -13.03 -8.33
CA LYS A 106 3.22 -11.96 -7.71
C LYS A 106 3.63 -10.93 -8.76
N VAL A 107 3.23 -9.68 -8.54
CA VAL A 107 3.46 -8.57 -9.48
C VAL A 107 4.20 -7.46 -8.75
N LYS A 108 5.36 -7.03 -9.27
CA LYS A 108 6.09 -5.89 -8.71
C LYS A 108 5.26 -4.61 -8.87
N ASP A 109 5.12 -3.86 -7.81
CA ASP A 109 4.59 -2.51 -7.84
C ASP A 109 5.71 -1.52 -8.16
N SER A 110 5.81 -1.09 -9.42
CA SER A 110 6.84 -0.13 -9.85
C SER A 110 6.73 1.23 -9.16
N ARG A 111 5.59 1.55 -8.54
CA ARG A 111 5.43 2.78 -7.76
C ARG A 111 6.38 2.83 -6.56
N PHE A 112 6.77 1.68 -6.01
CA PHE A 112 7.76 1.60 -4.94
C PHE A 112 9.18 1.96 -5.41
N ASP A 113 9.44 2.04 -6.72
CA ASP A 113 10.75 2.50 -7.22
C ASP A 113 10.99 3.99 -6.89
N LEU A 114 9.91 4.75 -6.60
CA LEU A 114 9.96 6.14 -6.12
C LEU A 114 10.38 6.27 -4.65
N GLN A 115 10.31 5.19 -3.86
CA GLN A 115 10.68 5.20 -2.44
C GLN A 115 12.15 5.63 -2.26
N GLY A 116 12.38 6.54 -1.31
CA GLY A 116 13.71 6.96 -0.90
C GLY A 116 14.05 8.40 -1.25
N GLU A 117 15.34 8.69 -1.34
CA GLU A 117 15.90 10.04 -1.49
C GLU A 117 16.35 10.30 -2.93
N TRP A 118 16.10 11.52 -3.37
CA TRP A 118 16.29 12.02 -4.72
C TRP A 118 17.00 13.38 -4.65
N LYS A 119 17.91 13.63 -5.59
CA LYS A 119 18.64 14.90 -5.74
C LYS A 119 18.21 15.58 -7.03
N LEU A 120 17.95 16.88 -6.96
CA LEU A 120 17.53 17.63 -8.13
C LEU A 120 18.65 17.69 -9.17
N VAL A 121 18.31 17.39 -10.42
CA VAL A 121 19.19 17.51 -11.59
C VAL A 121 18.84 18.77 -12.37
N SER A 122 17.54 19.06 -12.57
CA SER A 122 17.09 20.24 -13.30
C SER A 122 15.77 20.78 -12.76
N LEU A 123 15.60 22.10 -12.82
CA LEU A 123 14.38 22.83 -12.51
C LEU A 123 14.12 23.83 -13.63
N GLY A 124 13.24 23.47 -14.57
CA GLY A 124 13.11 24.21 -15.84
C GLY A 124 14.46 24.39 -16.54
N GLU A 125 14.77 25.64 -16.92
CA GLU A 125 16.04 26.04 -17.54
C GLU A 125 17.08 26.58 -16.53
N MET A 126 16.79 26.52 -15.23
CA MET A 126 17.65 27.08 -14.19
C MET A 126 18.91 26.23 -13.98
N VAL A 127 20.06 26.91 -13.84
CA VAL A 127 21.33 26.26 -13.49
C VAL A 127 21.37 26.00 -11.98
N ILE A 128 21.46 24.74 -11.59
CA ILE A 128 21.56 24.33 -10.18
C ILE A 128 23.02 24.01 -9.86
N THR A 129 23.60 24.72 -8.90
CA THR A 129 24.95 24.40 -8.39
C THR A 129 24.88 23.26 -7.37
N PRO A 130 25.97 22.47 -7.20
CA PRO A 130 26.01 21.40 -6.20
C PRO A 130 25.70 21.87 -4.77
N GLU A 131 26.08 23.09 -4.41
CA GLU A 131 25.91 23.68 -3.07
C GLU A 131 24.46 24.14 -2.81
N ALA A 132 23.69 24.36 -3.88
CA ALA A 132 22.30 24.77 -3.84
C ALA A 132 21.36 23.67 -4.34
N GLN A 133 21.78 22.39 -4.32
CA GLN A 133 21.00 21.29 -4.89
C GLN A 133 19.84 20.86 -3.97
N PRO A 134 18.57 21.08 -4.36
CA PRO A 134 17.42 20.59 -3.62
C PRO A 134 17.38 19.06 -3.56
N THR A 135 16.69 18.57 -2.52
CA THR A 135 16.46 17.15 -2.29
C THR A 135 14.99 16.86 -2.08
N LEU A 136 14.58 15.66 -2.47
CA LEU A 136 13.23 15.15 -2.33
C LEU A 136 13.29 13.75 -1.74
N LYS A 137 12.51 13.48 -0.70
CA LYS A 137 12.34 12.17 -0.10
C LYS A 137 10.88 11.77 -0.18
N LEU A 138 10.61 10.63 -0.77
CA LEU A 138 9.28 10.05 -0.89
C LEU A 138 9.18 8.84 0.02
N ASN A 139 8.16 8.83 0.86
CA ASN A 139 7.76 7.68 1.66
C ASN A 139 6.38 7.24 1.19
N ILE A 140 6.36 6.21 0.34
CA ILE A 140 5.16 5.64 -0.27
C ILE A 140 4.30 4.92 0.76
N ASN A 141 4.91 4.25 1.74
CA ASN A 141 4.18 3.59 2.82
C ASN A 141 3.38 4.58 3.67
N GLU A 142 3.99 5.71 4.00
CA GLU A 142 3.35 6.75 4.83
C GLU A 142 2.59 7.79 4.01
N MET A 143 2.65 7.72 2.68
CA MET A 143 2.12 8.75 1.78
C MET A 143 2.63 10.15 2.16
N LYS A 144 3.94 10.27 2.37
CA LYS A 144 4.61 11.52 2.79
C LYS A 144 5.70 11.92 1.82
N VAL A 145 5.92 13.23 1.78
CA VAL A 145 7.03 13.87 1.08
C VAL A 145 7.76 14.80 2.03
N ASN A 146 9.08 14.81 1.97
CA ASN A 146 9.90 15.78 2.70
C ASN A 146 11.19 16.06 1.92
N GLY A 147 11.93 17.10 2.29
CA GLY A 147 13.18 17.41 1.61
C GLY A 147 13.72 18.79 1.97
N SER A 148 14.60 19.29 1.10
CA SER A 148 15.09 20.66 1.17
C SER A 148 15.02 21.32 -0.19
N ASP A 149 14.61 22.58 -0.24
CA ASP A 149 14.54 23.41 -1.44
C ASP A 149 15.85 24.20 -1.68
N SER A 150 16.96 23.78 -1.04
CA SER A 150 18.29 24.41 -0.96
C SER A 150 18.51 25.43 0.17
N CYS A 151 17.45 26.06 0.68
CA CYS A 151 17.53 26.99 1.82
C CYS A 151 16.73 26.49 3.02
N ASN A 152 15.52 26.00 2.76
CA ASN A 152 14.56 25.55 3.74
C ASN A 152 14.38 24.04 3.68
N THR A 153 13.85 23.49 4.77
CA THR A 153 13.33 22.12 4.80
C THR A 153 11.82 22.15 4.63
N PHE A 154 11.28 21.25 3.83
CA PHE A 154 9.86 21.14 3.59
C PHE A 154 9.33 19.73 3.91
N MET A 155 8.04 19.65 4.21
CA MET A 155 7.31 18.41 4.44
C MET A 155 5.85 18.53 4.04
N GLY A 156 5.21 17.40 3.71
CA GLY A 156 3.78 17.33 3.49
C GLY A 156 3.33 15.91 3.13
N SER A 157 2.10 15.81 2.63
CA SER A 157 1.50 14.53 2.23
C SER A 157 1.52 14.32 0.72
N ILE A 158 1.45 13.07 0.32
CA ILE A 158 1.10 12.66 -1.04
C ILE A 158 -0.42 12.46 -1.03
N LYS A 159 -1.15 13.34 -1.72
CA LYS A 159 -2.62 13.34 -1.75
C LYS A 159 -3.17 12.30 -2.73
N THR A 160 -2.51 12.12 -3.87
CA THR A 160 -2.91 11.14 -4.89
C THR A 160 -1.68 10.46 -5.42
N PHE A 161 -1.71 9.13 -5.47
CA PHE A 161 -0.63 8.33 -6.02
C PHE A 161 -1.13 7.11 -6.77
N THR A 162 -0.92 7.11 -8.09
CA THR A 162 -1.31 6.03 -9.00
C THR A 162 -0.12 5.69 -9.90
N ASP A 163 -0.34 4.87 -10.93
CA ASP A 163 0.69 4.51 -11.90
C ASP A 163 1.14 5.70 -12.77
N LYS A 164 0.39 6.81 -12.78
CA LYS A 164 0.69 8.01 -13.59
C LYS A 164 0.66 9.31 -12.80
N GLU A 165 -0.19 9.38 -11.78
CA GLU A 165 -0.40 10.60 -11.01
C GLU A 165 0.44 10.57 -9.73
N LEU A 166 1.06 11.70 -9.44
CA LEU A 166 1.65 12.02 -8.17
C LEU A 166 1.23 13.45 -7.85
N VAL A 167 0.37 13.61 -6.85
CA VAL A 167 -0.13 14.92 -6.44
C VAL A 167 0.22 15.11 -4.98
N PHE A 168 0.99 16.17 -4.69
CA PHE A 168 1.28 16.56 -3.32
C PHE A 168 0.09 17.31 -2.72
N GLY A 169 -0.13 17.10 -1.41
CA GLY A 169 -1.02 17.91 -0.61
C GLY A 169 -0.38 19.24 -0.21
N ASP A 170 -0.86 19.82 0.88
CA ASP A 170 -0.27 21.04 1.42
C ASP A 170 1.16 20.77 1.91
N LEU A 171 2.08 21.66 1.53
CA LEU A 171 3.49 21.59 1.88
C LEU A 171 3.80 22.69 2.91
N ALA A 172 4.32 22.29 4.06
CA ALA A 172 4.89 23.20 5.04
C ALA A 172 6.39 23.34 4.78
N SER A 173 6.92 24.56 4.95
CA SER A 173 8.35 24.85 4.82
C SER A 173 8.83 25.74 5.96
N THR A 174 10.11 25.64 6.31
CA THR A 174 10.77 26.60 7.19
C THR A 174 10.94 27.96 6.50
N LEU A 175 11.30 29.00 7.25
CA LEU A 175 11.45 30.37 6.73
C LEU A 175 12.84 30.95 7.07
N MET A 176 13.89 30.24 6.66
CA MET A 176 15.26 30.75 6.66
C MET A 176 15.47 31.67 5.46
N LEU A 177 16.37 32.65 5.63
CA LEU A 177 16.78 33.56 4.57
C LEU A 177 18.20 33.18 4.10
N CYS A 178 18.30 32.71 2.86
CA CYS A 178 19.58 32.34 2.25
C CYS A 178 19.81 33.17 0.99
N VAL A 179 20.56 34.28 1.12
CA VAL A 179 20.70 35.34 0.09
C VAL A 179 20.93 34.80 -1.33
N GLU A 180 21.77 33.78 -1.49
CA GLU A 180 22.15 33.22 -2.81
C GLU A 180 21.27 32.06 -3.29
N LYS A 181 20.35 31.56 -2.46
CA LYS A 181 19.56 30.35 -2.73
C LYS A 181 18.06 30.60 -2.80
N MET A 182 17.60 31.82 -2.49
CA MET A 182 16.17 32.15 -2.47
C MET A 182 15.51 31.93 -3.83
N GLU A 183 16.17 32.28 -4.94
CA GLU A 183 15.60 32.10 -6.28
C GLU A 183 15.31 30.62 -6.61
N VAL A 184 16.26 29.74 -6.28
CA VAL A 184 16.09 28.29 -6.45
C VAL A 184 14.99 27.76 -5.53
N ALA A 185 14.97 28.19 -4.27
CA ALA A 185 13.97 27.76 -3.29
C ALA A 185 12.54 28.15 -3.71
N ASP A 186 12.33 29.39 -4.14
CA ASP A 186 11.04 29.90 -4.59
C ASP A 186 10.56 29.16 -5.85
N ALA A 187 11.44 29.00 -6.84
CA ALA A 187 11.14 28.29 -8.07
C ALA A 187 10.83 26.81 -7.81
N PHE A 188 11.57 26.16 -6.91
CA PHE A 188 11.33 24.77 -6.50
C PHE A 188 9.96 24.61 -5.84
N GLY A 189 9.63 25.48 -4.88
CA GLY A 189 8.33 25.47 -4.19
C GLY A 189 7.15 25.64 -5.15
N MET A 190 7.25 26.60 -6.08
CA MET A 190 6.22 26.82 -7.11
C MET A 190 6.08 25.62 -8.06
N ALA A 191 7.18 24.97 -8.44
CA ALA A 191 7.17 23.78 -9.27
C ALA A 191 6.49 22.60 -8.56
N MET A 192 6.85 22.34 -7.30
CA MET A 192 6.27 21.26 -6.48
C MET A 192 4.74 21.36 -6.37
N GLN A 193 4.19 22.57 -6.21
CA GLN A 193 2.74 22.79 -6.15
C GLN A 193 2.00 22.47 -7.47
N LYS A 194 2.69 22.53 -8.61
CA LYS A 194 2.14 22.28 -9.95
C LYS A 194 2.23 20.82 -10.37
N VAL A 195 2.98 19.98 -9.65
CA VAL A 195 3.16 18.56 -9.98
C VAL A 195 1.81 17.84 -9.95
N ARG A 196 1.50 17.13 -11.04
CA ARG A 196 0.31 16.28 -11.15
C ARG A 196 0.64 14.86 -11.58
N GLN A 197 1.74 14.70 -12.30
CA GLN A 197 2.13 13.44 -12.91
C GLN A 197 3.63 13.20 -12.74
N TYR A 198 4.06 11.96 -12.88
CA TYR A 198 5.48 11.59 -12.84
C TYR A 198 5.83 10.58 -13.93
N GLN A 199 7.12 10.49 -14.23
CA GLN A 199 7.70 9.47 -15.10
C GLN A 199 9.04 9.02 -14.52
N LEU A 200 9.28 7.72 -14.49
CA LEU A 200 10.61 7.15 -14.28
C LEU A 200 11.26 6.87 -15.63
N LYS A 201 12.47 7.39 -15.86
CA LYS A 201 13.29 7.12 -17.04
C LYS A 201 14.68 6.71 -16.59
N GLY A 202 14.94 5.41 -16.55
CA GLY A 202 16.15 4.87 -15.91
C GLY A 202 16.19 5.27 -14.44
N ASP A 203 17.29 5.87 -13.99
CA ASP A 203 17.47 6.33 -12.62
C ASP A 203 16.98 7.78 -12.38
N GLN A 204 16.24 8.34 -13.33
CA GLN A 204 15.68 9.69 -13.22
C GLN A 204 14.18 9.68 -12.94
N LEU A 205 13.78 10.51 -11.98
CA LEU A 205 12.40 10.84 -11.68
C LEU A 205 12.07 12.21 -12.28
N LEU A 206 11.16 12.22 -13.24
CA LEU A 206 10.64 13.44 -13.85
C LEU A 206 9.29 13.74 -13.22
N LEU A 207 9.14 14.93 -12.64
CA LEU A 207 7.86 15.45 -12.17
C LEU A 207 7.31 16.44 -13.18
N THR A 208 6.03 16.28 -13.51
CA THR A 208 5.39 16.99 -14.61
C THR A 208 4.09 17.64 -14.18
N ASP A 209 3.70 18.70 -14.89
CA ASP A 209 2.38 19.31 -14.74
C ASP A 209 1.26 18.44 -15.37
N LYS A 210 0.04 18.96 -15.42
CA LYS A 210 -1.12 18.24 -16.00
C LYS A 210 -1.02 18.08 -17.52
N GLN A 211 -0.26 18.94 -18.19
CA GLN A 211 -0.06 18.99 -19.64
C GLN A 211 1.13 18.11 -20.08
N GLY A 212 1.89 17.55 -19.13
CA GLY A 212 3.08 16.74 -19.38
C GLY A 212 4.36 17.56 -19.51
N GLY A 213 4.33 18.86 -19.22
CA GLY A 213 5.51 19.71 -19.15
C GLY A 213 6.40 19.30 -17.98
N VAL A 214 7.69 19.07 -18.24
CA VAL A 214 8.67 18.70 -17.19
C VAL A 214 8.97 19.92 -16.32
N LEU A 215 8.68 19.79 -15.03
CA LEU A 215 8.92 20.83 -14.04
C LEU A 215 10.26 20.60 -13.33
N LEU A 216 10.48 19.36 -12.88
CA LEU A 216 11.63 18.95 -12.08
C LEU A 216 12.14 17.60 -12.58
N THR A 217 13.46 17.47 -12.70
CA THR A 217 14.12 16.17 -12.91
C THR A 217 15.01 15.89 -11.72
N PHE A 218 14.89 14.69 -11.16
CA PHE A 218 15.74 14.22 -10.07
C PHE A 218 16.52 12.97 -10.48
N ALA A 219 17.65 12.74 -9.84
CA ALA A 219 18.37 11.47 -9.85
C ALA A 219 18.30 10.82 -8.47
N LYS A 220 18.28 9.49 -8.45
CA LYS A 220 18.31 8.74 -7.19
C LYS A 220 19.61 9.03 -6.43
N LYS A 221 19.51 9.22 -5.11
CA LYS A 221 20.65 9.52 -4.24
C LYS A 221 21.40 8.26 -3.82
#